data_AF-A0A953M7H9-F1
#
_entry.id   AF-A0A953M7H9-F1
#
_cell.length_a   1.000
_cell.length_b   1.000
_cell.length_c   1.000
_cell.angle_alpha   90.00
_cell.angle_beta   90.00
_cell.angle_gamma   90.00
#
_symmetry.space_group_name_H-M   'P 1'
#
loop_
_entity.id
_entity.type
_entity.pdbx_description
1 polymer ?
#
loop_
_entity_poly.entity_id
_entity_poly.type
_entity_poly.pdbx_seq_one_letter_code
_entity_poly.pdbx_strand_id
1 'polypeptide(L)'
;HTDDVWITAEVSAGGSPVSLVELYFREIQSGVYLRVPMADDGASNDGAAGDGVYGALLPVNAGAGQRVDYYVGATAANTYESVSFMPALTEYGPLSVNYAFGAGGVRITEWGYSLDSGEFIEFTNLTDAAIDMTGWSYDDGAAVAGEFDLSAFGSVAAGESVVLTEAEAEAFRVAWGLDPSVKIIGELGVMVGHNLGRNDQINLFDDAGVLSDRLTYGDENIPGSIRTRDATGQACLDDIGTDNALAWLLSETGDAFGSFAASTGEFGTPGSYDASACDDCPADMNGDGILDLTDVQVFITAFTAGDLAADLNGNGILDLTDVQGFVISFIAGCV
;
A
#
# COMPACT_ATOMS: atom_id res chain seq x y z
N HIS A 1 11.94 0.30 -10.08
CA HIS A 1 12.66 0.81 -8.90
C HIS A 1 13.62 -0.27 -8.45
N THR A 2 14.91 0.06 -8.30
CA THR A 2 15.94 -0.85 -7.76
C THR A 2 16.47 -0.19 -6.50
N ASP A 3 15.63 -0.15 -5.48
CA ASP A 3 16.07 0.34 -4.18
C ASP A 3 16.84 -0.79 -3.49
N ASP A 4 18.10 -0.52 -3.17
CA ASP A 4 18.98 -1.46 -2.49
C ASP A 4 18.43 -1.73 -1.08
N VAL A 5 18.02 -2.97 -0.83
CA VAL A 5 17.50 -3.38 0.49
C VAL A 5 18.62 -3.99 1.32
N TRP A 6 18.92 -3.38 2.46
CA TRP A 6 19.86 -3.90 3.44
C TRP A 6 19.12 -4.66 4.54
N ILE A 7 19.58 -5.88 4.83
CA ILE A 7 19.10 -6.66 5.96
C ILE A 7 20.12 -6.58 7.08
N THR A 8 19.68 -6.17 8.26
CA THR A 8 20.50 -6.14 9.48
C THR A 8 19.98 -7.10 10.53
N ALA A 9 20.88 -7.67 11.33
CA ALA A 9 20.52 -8.52 12.45
C ALA A 9 21.44 -8.28 13.65
N GLU A 10 20.85 -8.08 14.83
CA GLU A 10 21.59 -8.10 16.09
C GLU A 10 21.85 -9.56 16.50
N VAL A 11 23.13 -9.92 16.65
CA VAL A 11 23.55 -11.28 16.96
C VAL A 11 24.48 -11.27 18.17
N SER A 12 24.11 -12.02 19.20
CA SER A 12 24.91 -12.13 20.42
C SER A 12 25.42 -13.56 20.66
N ALA A 13 26.59 -13.64 21.28
CA ALA A 13 27.26 -14.91 21.58
C ALA A 13 26.52 -15.71 22.69
N GLY A 14 25.99 -16.89 22.35
CA GLY A 14 25.37 -17.84 23.28
C GLY A 14 26.37 -18.74 24.03
N GLY A 15 27.45 -18.16 24.59
CA GLY A 15 28.49 -18.89 25.34
C GLY A 15 29.73 -19.29 24.53
N SER A 16 29.72 -19.11 23.21
CA SER A 16 30.91 -19.13 22.35
C SER A 16 30.82 -17.95 21.36
N PRO A 17 31.95 -17.37 20.92
CA PRO A 17 31.93 -16.26 19.96
C PRO A 17 31.16 -16.62 18.68
N VAL A 18 30.60 -15.62 18.01
CA VAL A 18 30.00 -15.79 16.68
C VAL A 18 31.14 -15.97 15.66
N SER A 19 31.06 -17.00 14.81
CA SER A 19 32.05 -17.25 13.74
C SER A 19 31.58 -16.77 12.37
N LEU A 20 30.27 -16.86 12.09
CA LEU A 20 29.67 -16.52 10.80
C LEU A 20 28.21 -16.14 11.00
N VAL A 21 27.77 -15.11 10.30
CA VAL A 21 26.35 -14.77 10.14
C VAL A 21 26.04 -14.81 8.64
N GLU A 22 24.94 -15.46 8.27
CA GLU A 22 24.49 -15.60 6.89
C GLU A 22 23.04 -15.12 6.75
N LEU A 23 22.79 -14.34 5.69
CA LEU A 23 21.46 -14.04 5.20
C LEU A 23 21.07 -15.15 4.22
N TYR A 24 19.95 -15.82 4.49
CA TYR A 24 19.31 -16.78 3.61
C TYR A 24 18.13 -16.10 2.93
N PHE A 25 17.97 -16.21 1.61
CA PHE A 25 16.87 -15.58 0.88
C PHE A 25 16.42 -16.40 -0.34
N ARG A 26 15.17 -16.22 -0.77
CA ARG A 26 14.64 -16.76 -2.04
C ARG A 26 13.85 -15.68 -2.78
N GLU A 27 14.10 -15.53 -4.07
CA GLU A 27 13.49 -14.48 -4.90
C GLU A 27 12.00 -14.70 -5.16
N ILE A 28 11.54 -15.95 -5.13
CA ILE A 28 10.14 -16.33 -5.26
C ILE A 28 9.83 -17.40 -4.21
N GLN A 29 8.57 -17.45 -3.75
CA GLN A 29 8.16 -18.31 -2.64
C GLN A 29 8.37 -19.82 -2.92
N SER A 30 8.26 -20.26 -4.17
CA SER A 30 8.51 -21.64 -4.61
C SER A 30 9.98 -21.95 -4.88
N GLY A 31 10.86 -20.95 -4.76
CA GLY A 31 12.29 -21.05 -5.02
C GLY A 31 13.07 -21.71 -3.88
N VAL A 32 14.33 -22.03 -4.17
CA VAL A 32 15.30 -22.50 -3.16
C VAL A 32 15.96 -21.33 -2.46
N TYR A 33 16.34 -21.51 -1.19
CA TYR A 33 17.12 -20.51 -0.47
C TYR A 33 18.55 -20.44 -0.98
N LEU A 34 18.98 -19.24 -1.34
CA LEU A 34 20.36 -18.82 -1.54
C LEU A 34 20.89 -18.21 -0.24
N ARG A 35 22.20 -18.01 -0.14
CA ARG A 35 22.80 -17.39 1.04
C ARG A 35 24.00 -16.50 0.73
N VAL A 36 24.15 -15.45 1.51
CA VAL A 36 25.31 -14.54 1.50
C VAL A 36 25.77 -14.25 2.93
N PRO A 37 27.08 -14.06 3.17
CA PRO A 37 27.58 -13.69 4.48
C PRO A 37 27.12 -12.27 4.85
N MET A 38 26.85 -12.06 6.14
CA MET A 38 26.63 -10.75 6.74
C MET A 38 27.89 -10.30 7.49
N ALA A 39 28.20 -9.02 7.48
CA ALA A 39 29.38 -8.44 8.11
C ALA A 39 28.99 -7.49 9.24
N ASP A 40 29.81 -7.49 10.31
CA ASP A 40 29.80 -6.50 11.39
C ASP A 40 31.10 -5.68 11.25
N ASP A 41 31.11 -4.82 10.23
CA ASP A 41 32.27 -4.06 9.76
C ASP A 41 32.08 -2.54 9.78
N GLY A 42 30.88 -2.08 10.14
CA GLY A 42 30.49 -0.67 10.14
C GLY A 42 30.45 -0.04 8.75
N ALA A 43 30.45 -0.86 7.69
CA ALA A 43 30.36 -0.46 6.29
C ALA A 43 29.20 -1.15 5.56
N SER A 44 28.55 -2.13 6.20
CA SER A 44 27.49 -2.97 5.63
C SER A 44 26.10 -2.50 6.07
N ASN A 45 25.95 -1.19 6.28
CA ASN A 45 24.75 -0.55 6.81
C ASN A 45 24.30 -1.14 8.17
N ASP A 46 25.30 -1.52 8.96
CA ASP A 46 25.24 -2.36 10.15
C ASP A 46 25.62 -1.60 11.43
N GLY A 47 25.86 -0.29 11.36
CA GLY A 47 26.23 0.50 12.54
C GLY A 47 27.73 0.59 12.74
N ALA A 48 28.22 0.33 13.95
CA ALA A 48 29.65 0.45 14.27
C ALA A 48 30.32 -0.92 14.24
N ALA A 49 31.50 -1.01 13.63
CA ALA A 49 32.24 -2.28 13.57
C ALA A 49 32.45 -2.93 14.94
N GLY A 50 32.07 -4.20 15.05
CA GLY A 50 32.17 -5.04 16.24
C GLY A 50 31.10 -4.78 17.31
N ASP A 51 29.99 -4.11 16.98
CA ASP A 51 28.91 -3.84 17.93
C ASP A 51 27.88 -4.98 18.05
N GLY A 52 28.04 -6.04 17.24
CA GLY A 52 27.17 -7.21 17.23
C GLY A 52 25.98 -7.07 16.28
N VAL A 53 25.86 -5.98 15.54
CA VAL A 53 24.92 -5.83 14.43
C VAL A 53 25.62 -6.21 13.14
N TYR A 54 25.03 -7.15 12.42
CA TYR A 54 25.54 -7.63 11.14
C TYR A 54 24.64 -7.15 10.01
N GLY A 55 25.20 -6.74 8.89
CA GLY A 55 24.47 -6.29 7.70
C GLY A 55 24.86 -7.02 6.43
N ALA A 56 23.91 -7.17 5.51
CA ALA A 56 24.15 -7.58 4.13
C ALA A 56 23.15 -6.92 3.18
N LEU A 57 23.64 -6.53 2.00
CA LEU A 57 22.79 -6.15 0.88
C LEU A 57 22.05 -7.39 0.37
N LEU A 58 20.72 -7.31 0.27
CA LEU A 58 19.89 -8.38 -0.29
C LEU A 58 20.16 -8.45 -1.81
N PRO A 59 20.80 -9.52 -2.32
CA PRO A 59 21.35 -9.52 -3.67
C PRO A 59 20.30 -9.98 -4.68
N VAL A 60 19.20 -9.26 -4.76
CA VAL A 60 18.06 -9.54 -5.64
C VAL A 60 17.82 -8.36 -6.57
N ASN A 61 17.62 -8.64 -7.86
CA ASN A 61 17.14 -7.63 -8.80
C ASN A 61 15.62 -7.72 -8.85
N ALA A 62 14.97 -7.18 -7.83
CA ALA A 62 13.54 -7.36 -7.65
C ALA A 62 12.71 -6.43 -8.55
N GLY A 63 11.59 -6.95 -9.04
CA GLY A 63 10.56 -6.17 -9.73
C GLY A 63 9.53 -5.58 -8.76
N ALA A 64 8.72 -4.64 -9.25
CA ALA A 64 7.53 -4.14 -8.55
C ALA A 64 6.61 -5.31 -8.14
N GLY A 65 6.11 -5.27 -6.90
CA GLY A 65 5.22 -6.30 -6.35
C GLY A 65 5.89 -7.61 -5.93
N GLN A 66 7.19 -7.75 -6.18
CA GLN A 66 7.91 -8.97 -5.82
C GLN A 66 8.03 -9.10 -4.30
N ARG A 67 7.79 -10.30 -3.79
CA ARG A 67 7.99 -10.65 -2.38
C ARG A 67 9.20 -11.57 -2.26
N VAL A 68 10.20 -11.13 -1.52
CA VAL A 68 11.42 -11.90 -1.24
C VAL A 68 11.36 -12.41 0.19
N ASP A 69 11.42 -13.73 0.34
CA ASP A 69 11.50 -14.35 1.66
C ASP A 69 12.94 -14.47 2.12
N TYR A 70 13.18 -14.19 3.39
CA TYR A 70 14.50 -14.29 3.97
C TYR A 70 14.48 -14.72 5.44
N TYR A 71 15.63 -15.16 5.92
CA TYR A 71 15.90 -15.40 7.32
C TYR A 71 17.41 -15.29 7.60
N VAL A 72 17.79 -15.23 8.86
CA VAL A 72 19.20 -15.10 9.26
C VAL A 72 19.64 -16.34 10.04
N GLY A 73 20.84 -16.84 9.74
CA GLY A 73 21.50 -17.92 10.46
C GLY A 73 22.82 -17.46 11.05
N ALA A 74 23.08 -17.77 12.32
CA ALA A 74 24.33 -17.46 13.01
C ALA A 74 25.01 -18.76 13.48
N THR A 75 26.30 -18.88 13.18
CA THR A 75 27.14 -20.03 13.54
C THR A 75 28.07 -19.65 14.69
N ALA A 76 28.16 -20.51 15.70
CA ALA A 76 29.07 -20.34 16.82
C ALA A 76 30.47 -20.90 16.52
N ALA A 77 31.50 -20.20 17.01
CA ALA A 77 32.90 -20.63 16.99
C ALA A 77 33.20 -21.72 18.05
N ASN A 78 32.48 -22.83 17.99
CA ASN A 78 32.70 -24.02 18.82
C ASN A 78 33.03 -25.23 17.94
N THR A 79 33.49 -26.34 18.53
CA THR A 79 33.88 -27.56 17.79
C THR A 79 32.74 -28.23 17.01
N TYR A 80 31.50 -27.83 17.25
CA TYR A 80 30.31 -28.39 16.60
C TYR A 80 29.67 -27.43 15.59
N GLU A 81 30.22 -26.21 15.43
CA GLU A 81 29.68 -25.14 14.58
C GLU A 81 28.17 -24.99 14.74
N SER A 82 27.71 -24.93 15.99
CA SER A 82 26.28 -24.88 16.30
C SER A 82 25.62 -23.66 15.66
N VAL A 83 24.48 -23.87 15.00
CA VAL A 83 23.75 -22.83 14.26
C VAL A 83 22.44 -22.48 14.98
N SER A 84 22.11 -21.19 15.00
CA SER A 84 20.79 -20.67 15.39
C SER A 84 20.20 -19.86 14.24
N PHE A 85 18.87 -19.85 14.14
CA PHE A 85 18.15 -19.17 13.07
C PHE A 85 17.10 -18.22 13.62
N MET A 86 16.83 -17.14 12.90
CA MET A 86 15.78 -16.16 13.19
C MET A 86 14.98 -15.88 11.91
N PRO A 87 13.64 -15.98 11.95
CA PRO A 87 12.77 -16.39 13.07
C PRO A 87 12.86 -17.88 13.42
N ALA A 88 12.20 -18.34 14.49
CA ALA A 88 12.06 -19.78 14.68
C ALA A 88 11.23 -20.38 13.53
N LEU A 89 11.56 -21.60 13.08
CA LEU A 89 10.89 -22.27 11.94
C LEU A 89 11.03 -21.50 10.61
N THR A 90 12.20 -20.90 10.37
CA THR A 90 12.49 -19.98 9.24
C THR A 90 11.98 -20.40 7.87
N GLU A 91 12.04 -21.68 7.49
CA GLU A 91 11.58 -22.11 6.16
C GLU A 91 10.05 -22.20 6.06
N TYR A 92 9.36 -22.35 7.19
CA TYR A 92 7.90 -22.41 7.28
C TYR A 92 7.27 -21.03 7.57
N GLY A 93 7.96 -20.18 8.32
CA GLY A 93 7.55 -18.81 8.61
C GLY A 93 8.72 -17.84 8.44
N PRO A 94 9.20 -17.62 7.20
CA PRO A 94 10.28 -16.67 6.94
C PRO A 94 9.83 -15.23 7.19
N LEU A 95 10.80 -14.33 7.30
CA LEU A 95 10.55 -12.90 7.13
C LEU A 95 10.44 -12.58 5.64
N SER A 96 9.91 -11.41 5.31
CA SER A 96 9.74 -11.01 3.93
C SER A 96 9.99 -9.54 3.71
N VAL A 97 10.48 -9.23 2.52
CA VAL A 97 10.53 -7.88 1.97
C VAL A 97 9.55 -7.85 0.80
N ASN A 98 8.61 -6.91 0.84
CA ASN A 98 7.73 -6.60 -0.28
C ASN A 98 8.30 -5.40 -1.03
N TYR A 99 8.48 -5.53 -2.34
CA TYR A 99 8.86 -4.43 -3.20
C TYR A 99 7.59 -3.72 -3.67
N ALA A 100 7.48 -2.43 -3.37
CA ALA A 100 6.30 -1.64 -3.74
C ALA A 100 6.11 -1.59 -5.26
N PHE A 101 4.86 -1.52 -5.68
CA PHE A 101 4.47 -1.19 -7.06
C PHE A 101 4.70 0.30 -7.35
N GLY A 102 4.81 1.13 -6.30
CA GLY A 102 4.80 2.60 -6.37
C GLY A 102 3.41 3.13 -6.72
N ALA A 103 3.16 4.43 -6.58
CA ALA A 103 1.85 5.03 -6.81
C ALA A 103 1.50 5.25 -8.31
N GLY A 104 2.35 4.86 -9.27
CA GLY A 104 2.10 5.10 -10.70
C GLY A 104 1.30 4.00 -11.40
N GLY A 105 0.13 4.31 -11.95
CA GLY A 105 -0.71 3.38 -12.70
C GLY A 105 -2.12 3.31 -12.13
N VAL A 106 -2.84 2.23 -12.43
CA VAL A 106 -4.08 1.90 -11.71
C VAL A 106 -3.72 1.17 -10.41
N ARG A 107 -4.27 1.62 -9.29
CA ARG A 107 -3.98 1.12 -7.93
C ARG A 107 -5.23 0.88 -7.11
N ILE A 108 -5.15 -0.05 -6.17
CA ILE A 108 -6.18 -0.30 -5.16
C ILE A 108 -6.21 0.89 -4.21
N THR A 109 -7.33 1.58 -4.10
CA THR A 109 -7.48 2.80 -3.26
C THR A 109 -8.50 2.65 -2.14
N GLU A 110 -9.45 1.74 -2.30
CA GLU A 110 -10.43 1.44 -1.27
C GLU A 110 -10.86 -0.03 -1.38
N TRP A 111 -11.18 -0.64 -0.24
CA TRP A 111 -11.72 -2.00 -0.22
C TRP A 111 -12.64 -2.21 0.98
N GLY A 112 -13.58 -3.13 0.84
CA GLY A 112 -14.42 -3.57 1.94
C GLY A 112 -15.04 -4.93 1.69
N TYR A 113 -14.99 -5.79 2.69
CA TYR A 113 -15.65 -7.10 2.68
C TYR A 113 -16.68 -7.23 3.81
N SER A 114 -17.64 -8.14 3.62
CA SER A 114 -18.79 -8.37 4.49
C SER A 114 -19.61 -7.12 4.82
N LEU A 115 -19.80 -6.23 3.83
CA LEU A 115 -20.66 -5.04 3.93
C LEU A 115 -22.09 -5.38 3.50
N ASP A 116 -23.10 -4.80 4.14
CA ASP A 116 -24.52 -4.95 3.75
C ASP A 116 -24.81 -4.24 2.42
N SER A 117 -24.06 -3.18 2.08
CA SER A 117 -24.13 -2.49 0.77
C SER A 117 -23.53 -3.28 -0.40
N GLY A 118 -22.86 -4.40 -0.10
CA GLY A 118 -22.06 -5.17 -1.04
C GLY A 118 -20.56 -4.94 -0.83
N GLU A 119 -19.81 -6.03 -0.77
CA GLU A 119 -18.34 -6.03 -0.87
C GLU A 119 -17.86 -5.33 -2.14
N PHE A 120 -16.74 -4.62 -2.05
CA PHE A 120 -16.16 -3.97 -3.22
C PHE A 120 -14.65 -3.71 -3.10
N ILE A 121 -14.06 -3.47 -4.27
CA ILE A 121 -12.72 -2.95 -4.48
C ILE A 121 -12.85 -1.71 -5.36
N GLU A 122 -12.20 -0.63 -4.97
CA GLU A 122 -11.98 0.54 -5.82
C GLU A 122 -10.56 0.51 -6.38
N PHE A 123 -10.48 0.82 -7.68
CA PHE A 123 -9.23 1.08 -8.35
C PHE A 123 -9.19 2.50 -8.88
N THR A 124 -8.10 3.23 -8.66
CA THR A 124 -7.91 4.59 -9.17
C THR A 124 -6.71 4.66 -10.10
N ASN A 125 -6.87 5.34 -11.24
CA ASN A 125 -5.75 5.69 -12.11
C ASN A 125 -5.00 6.90 -11.55
N LEU A 126 -3.85 6.66 -10.92
CA LEU A 126 -3.00 7.68 -10.29
C LEU A 126 -1.97 8.29 -11.25
N THR A 127 -2.14 8.10 -12.56
CA THR A 127 -1.29 8.75 -13.58
C THR A 127 -1.91 10.05 -14.10
N ASP A 128 -1.15 10.81 -14.88
CA ASP A 128 -1.57 12.03 -15.56
C ASP A 128 -2.20 11.77 -16.95
N ALA A 129 -2.38 10.50 -17.33
CA ALA A 129 -2.93 10.09 -18.61
C ALA A 129 -4.04 9.05 -18.45
N ALA A 130 -4.94 8.96 -19.45
CA ALA A 130 -5.94 7.90 -19.45
C ALA A 130 -5.29 6.52 -19.70
N ILE A 131 -5.75 5.50 -18.97
CA ILE A 131 -5.35 4.11 -19.10
C ILE A 131 -6.53 3.30 -19.64
N ASP A 132 -6.31 2.52 -20.71
CA ASP A 132 -7.31 1.57 -21.20
C ASP A 132 -7.19 0.25 -20.44
N MET A 133 -8.25 -0.10 -19.70
CA MET A 133 -8.32 -1.34 -18.92
C MET A 133 -8.81 -2.54 -19.73
N THR A 134 -8.92 -2.44 -21.06
CA THR A 134 -9.23 -3.60 -21.90
C THR A 134 -8.19 -4.70 -21.72
N GLY A 135 -8.64 -5.90 -21.34
CA GLY A 135 -7.80 -7.07 -21.06
C GLY A 135 -7.28 -7.17 -19.61
N TRP A 136 -7.52 -6.16 -18.77
CA TRP A 136 -7.15 -6.21 -17.36
C TRP A 136 -8.01 -7.21 -16.60
N SER A 137 -7.48 -7.72 -15.49
CA SER A 137 -8.19 -8.71 -14.69
C SER A 137 -7.94 -8.59 -13.20
N TYR A 138 -8.86 -9.15 -12.43
CA TYR A 138 -8.79 -9.28 -10.98
C TYR A 138 -8.81 -10.75 -10.55
N ASP A 139 -8.15 -11.04 -9.44
CA ASP A 139 -8.35 -12.28 -8.68
C ASP A 139 -8.12 -12.03 -7.18
N ASP A 140 -8.66 -12.91 -6.33
CA ASP A 140 -8.49 -12.90 -4.88
C ASP A 140 -7.14 -13.52 -4.47
N GLY A 141 -7.05 -14.15 -3.29
CA GLY A 141 -5.88 -14.89 -2.83
C GLY A 141 -5.40 -16.04 -3.72
N ALA A 142 -6.15 -16.47 -4.73
CA ALA A 142 -5.65 -17.40 -5.74
C ALA A 142 -4.59 -16.79 -6.67
N ALA A 143 -4.61 -15.46 -6.86
CA ALA A 143 -3.63 -14.67 -7.61
C ALA A 143 -3.35 -15.15 -9.05
N VAL A 144 -4.40 -15.47 -9.80
CA VAL A 144 -4.35 -15.96 -11.18
C VAL A 144 -4.85 -14.88 -12.15
N ALA A 145 -3.96 -14.42 -13.03
CA ALA A 145 -4.32 -13.47 -14.08
C ALA A 145 -5.38 -14.05 -15.04
N GLY A 146 -6.37 -13.23 -15.41
CA GLY A 146 -7.40 -13.55 -16.38
C GLY A 146 -8.67 -14.20 -15.83
N GLU A 147 -8.81 -14.33 -14.50
CA GLU A 147 -9.98 -14.96 -13.88
C GLU A 147 -11.23 -14.06 -13.92
N PHE A 148 -11.16 -12.84 -13.42
CA PHE A 148 -12.25 -11.86 -13.53
C PHE A 148 -11.91 -10.74 -14.51
N ASP A 149 -12.65 -10.60 -15.61
CA ASP A 149 -12.42 -9.60 -16.66
C ASP A 149 -12.85 -8.19 -16.23
N LEU A 150 -11.93 -7.22 -16.29
CA LEU A 150 -12.16 -5.82 -15.97
C LEU A 150 -12.31 -4.93 -17.23
N SER A 151 -12.30 -5.53 -18.42
CA SER A 151 -12.36 -4.79 -19.70
C SER A 151 -13.55 -3.84 -19.81
N ALA A 152 -14.66 -4.12 -19.10
CA ALA A 152 -15.86 -3.28 -19.13
C ALA A 152 -15.64 -1.88 -18.53
N PHE A 153 -14.57 -1.63 -17.77
CA PHE A 153 -14.19 -0.26 -17.36
C PHE A 153 -13.70 0.59 -18.54
N GLY A 154 -13.10 -0.04 -19.57
CA GLY A 154 -12.55 0.65 -20.73
C GLY A 154 -11.49 1.69 -20.37
N SER A 155 -11.54 2.85 -21.02
CA SER A 155 -10.62 3.95 -20.74
C SER A 155 -10.95 4.64 -19.41
N VAL A 156 -10.04 4.58 -18.44
CA VAL A 156 -10.08 5.27 -17.14
C VAL A 156 -9.20 6.52 -17.20
N ALA A 157 -9.78 7.70 -17.03
CA ALA A 157 -9.08 8.98 -17.09
C ALA A 157 -8.07 9.14 -15.94
N ALA A 158 -7.17 10.12 -16.07
CA ALA A 158 -6.27 10.51 -14.99
C ALA A 158 -7.07 10.91 -13.74
N GLY A 159 -6.75 10.32 -12.59
CA GLY A 159 -7.44 10.50 -11.32
C GLY A 159 -8.84 9.87 -11.23
N GLU A 160 -9.31 9.15 -12.26
CA GLU A 160 -10.63 8.50 -12.22
C GLU A 160 -10.57 7.19 -11.42
N SER A 161 -11.56 7.02 -10.54
CA SER A 161 -11.80 5.80 -9.77
C SER A 161 -12.89 4.94 -10.41
N VAL A 162 -12.72 3.62 -10.36
CA VAL A 162 -13.67 2.61 -10.84
C VAL A 162 -13.91 1.55 -9.77
N VAL A 163 -15.12 1.02 -9.70
CA VAL A 163 -15.55 0.12 -8.61
C VAL A 163 -15.90 -1.26 -9.15
N LEU A 164 -15.34 -2.30 -8.53
CA LEU A 164 -15.72 -3.69 -8.69
C LEU A 164 -16.46 -4.13 -7.42
N THR A 165 -17.69 -4.65 -7.54
CA THR A 165 -18.51 -4.99 -6.37
C THR A 165 -19.27 -6.31 -6.55
N GLU A 166 -19.58 -7.00 -5.45
CA GLU A 166 -20.45 -8.19 -5.46
C GLU A 166 -21.92 -7.84 -5.75
N ALA A 167 -22.32 -6.61 -5.41
CA ALA A 167 -23.68 -6.15 -5.63
C ALA A 167 -23.97 -5.95 -7.12
N GLU A 168 -25.24 -5.93 -7.50
CA GLU A 168 -25.61 -5.40 -8.82
C GLU A 168 -25.18 -3.94 -8.91
N ALA A 169 -24.53 -3.55 -10.00
CA ALA A 169 -23.90 -2.23 -10.15
C ALA A 169 -24.85 -1.05 -9.81
N GLU A 170 -26.10 -1.14 -10.25
CA GLU A 170 -27.10 -0.10 -9.97
C GLU A 170 -27.64 -0.13 -8.53
N ALA A 171 -27.67 -1.30 -7.89
CA ALA A 171 -28.01 -1.40 -6.47
C ALA A 171 -26.91 -0.77 -5.60
N PHE A 172 -25.64 -1.05 -5.91
CA PHE A 172 -24.49 -0.43 -5.24
C PHE A 172 -24.50 1.08 -5.43
N ARG A 173 -24.69 1.55 -6.68
CA ARG A 173 -24.81 2.98 -7.00
C ARG A 173 -25.86 3.68 -6.16
N VAL A 174 -27.04 3.07 -6.02
CA VAL A 174 -28.14 3.62 -5.20
C VAL A 174 -27.79 3.60 -3.71
N ALA A 175 -27.16 2.52 -3.22
CA ALA A 175 -26.80 2.39 -1.82
C ALA A 175 -25.82 3.49 -1.38
N TRP A 176 -24.86 3.84 -2.23
CA TRP A 176 -23.86 4.87 -1.96
C TRP A 176 -24.21 6.25 -2.55
N GLY A 177 -25.31 6.38 -3.30
CA GLY A 177 -25.71 7.66 -3.89
C GLY A 177 -24.73 8.21 -4.94
N LEU A 178 -24.07 7.32 -5.70
CA LEU A 178 -23.01 7.69 -6.63
C LEU A 178 -23.55 8.30 -7.93
N ASP A 179 -22.79 9.23 -8.51
CA ASP A 179 -23.12 9.82 -9.82
C ASP A 179 -23.16 8.73 -10.90
N PRO A 180 -24.07 8.81 -11.89
CA PRO A 180 -24.10 7.88 -13.02
C PRO A 180 -22.79 7.76 -13.82
N SER A 181 -21.88 8.72 -13.70
CA SER A 181 -20.56 8.66 -14.34
C SER A 181 -19.60 7.66 -13.70
N VAL A 182 -19.78 7.32 -12.41
CA VAL A 182 -18.90 6.35 -11.73
C VAL A 182 -19.05 4.99 -12.41
N LYS A 183 -17.94 4.44 -12.90
CA LYS A 183 -17.95 3.14 -13.58
C LYS A 183 -17.95 2.03 -12.53
N ILE A 184 -18.92 1.14 -12.64
CA ILE A 184 -19.12 0.06 -11.69
C ILE A 184 -19.31 -1.24 -12.47
N ILE A 185 -18.49 -2.24 -12.17
CA ILE A 185 -18.74 -3.63 -12.54
C ILE A 185 -19.32 -4.32 -11.29
N GLY A 186 -20.53 -4.85 -11.43
CA GLY A 186 -21.19 -5.60 -10.36
C GLY A 186 -21.05 -7.11 -10.52
N GLU A 187 -21.74 -7.84 -9.65
CA GLU A 187 -21.84 -9.30 -9.67
C GLU A 187 -20.50 -10.03 -9.49
N LEU A 188 -19.53 -9.42 -8.81
CA LEU A 188 -18.32 -10.11 -8.35
C LEU A 188 -18.72 -11.36 -7.56
N GLY A 189 -18.06 -12.49 -7.85
CA GLY A 189 -18.32 -13.77 -7.17
C GLY A 189 -19.46 -14.61 -7.73
N VAL A 190 -20.30 -14.08 -8.63
CA VAL A 190 -21.46 -14.81 -9.17
C VAL A 190 -21.06 -15.95 -10.12
N MET A 191 -20.06 -15.72 -10.98
CA MET A 191 -19.67 -16.67 -12.02
C MET A 191 -18.51 -17.58 -11.61
N VAL A 192 -17.62 -17.10 -10.73
CA VAL A 192 -16.47 -17.82 -10.18
C VAL A 192 -16.16 -17.16 -8.82
N GLY A 193 -15.90 -17.93 -7.77
CA GLY A 193 -15.82 -17.44 -6.39
C GLY A 193 -14.54 -16.68 -6.08
N HIS A 194 -14.52 -15.39 -6.41
CA HIS A 194 -13.44 -14.43 -6.16
C HIS A 194 -13.85 -13.33 -5.16
N ASN A 195 -14.77 -13.66 -4.26
CA ASN A 195 -15.22 -12.75 -3.21
C ASN A 195 -14.11 -12.50 -2.21
N LEU A 196 -14.22 -11.38 -1.49
CA LEU A 196 -13.26 -11.03 -0.46
C LEU A 196 -13.56 -11.77 0.83
N GLY A 197 -12.59 -12.51 1.34
CA GLY A 197 -12.63 -13.12 2.66
C GLY A 197 -11.94 -12.27 3.73
N ARG A 198 -11.99 -12.76 4.98
CA ARG A 198 -11.07 -12.32 6.03
C ARG A 198 -9.74 -13.07 5.88
N ASN A 199 -8.62 -12.36 6.00
CA ASN A 199 -7.27 -12.88 5.73
C ASN A 199 -7.09 -13.30 4.27
N ASP A 200 -7.30 -12.35 3.38
CA ASP A 200 -7.32 -12.57 1.95
C ASP A 200 -6.38 -11.58 1.23
N GLN A 201 -6.45 -11.58 -0.09
CA GLN A 201 -5.64 -10.73 -0.93
C GLN A 201 -6.43 -10.24 -2.15
N ILE A 202 -6.16 -9.00 -2.55
CA ILE A 202 -6.65 -8.40 -3.79
C ILE A 202 -5.48 -8.38 -4.77
N ASN A 203 -5.63 -8.94 -5.97
CA ASN A 203 -4.63 -8.91 -7.02
C ASN A 203 -5.19 -8.26 -8.29
N LEU A 204 -4.52 -7.21 -8.77
CA LEU A 204 -4.86 -6.51 -10.00
C LEU A 204 -3.82 -6.82 -11.07
N PHE A 205 -4.24 -7.30 -12.24
CA PHE A 205 -3.37 -7.61 -13.37
C PHE A 205 -3.67 -6.71 -14.56
N ASP A 206 -2.61 -6.28 -15.25
CA ASP A 206 -2.71 -5.53 -16.49
C ASP A 206 -3.13 -6.40 -17.69
N ASP A 207 -3.21 -5.79 -18.88
CA ASP A 207 -3.59 -6.45 -20.13
C ASP A 207 -2.59 -7.51 -20.62
N ALA A 208 -1.36 -7.48 -20.10
CA ALA A 208 -0.32 -8.48 -20.35
C ALA A 208 -0.35 -9.62 -19.31
N GLY A 209 -1.24 -9.56 -18.30
CA GLY A 209 -1.31 -10.49 -17.19
C GLY A 209 -0.20 -10.31 -16.16
N VAL A 210 0.45 -9.15 -16.13
CA VAL A 210 1.45 -8.79 -15.12
C VAL A 210 0.74 -8.17 -13.92
N LEU A 211 1.16 -8.54 -12.71
CA LEU A 211 0.61 -7.98 -11.48
C LEU A 211 0.93 -6.47 -11.42
N SER A 212 -0.11 -5.66 -11.49
CA SER A 212 -0.07 -4.19 -11.44
C SER A 212 -0.20 -3.67 -10.00
N ASP A 213 -0.95 -4.36 -9.15
CA ASP A 213 -1.07 -4.03 -7.73
C ASP A 213 -1.49 -5.25 -6.89
N ARG A 214 -1.22 -5.20 -5.59
CA ARG A 214 -1.61 -6.21 -4.60
C ARG A 214 -1.82 -5.60 -3.22
N LEU A 215 -2.89 -6.05 -2.56
CA LEU A 215 -3.09 -5.81 -1.14
C LEU A 215 -3.38 -7.13 -0.41
N THR A 216 -2.43 -7.56 0.42
CA THR A 216 -2.59 -8.67 1.37
C THR A 216 -3.07 -8.13 2.71
N TYR A 217 -4.21 -8.58 3.18
CA TYR A 217 -4.82 -8.07 4.41
C TYR A 217 -5.30 -9.21 5.31
N GLY A 218 -5.63 -8.89 6.57
CA GLY A 218 -6.20 -9.85 7.50
C GLY A 218 -5.74 -9.66 8.94
N ASP A 219 -6.63 -9.16 9.79
CA ASP A 219 -6.34 -8.82 11.18
C ASP A 219 -5.90 -10.01 12.05
N GLU A 220 -6.15 -11.26 11.62
CA GLU A 220 -5.67 -12.44 12.35
C GLU A 220 -4.23 -12.81 12.01
N ASN A 221 -3.85 -12.64 10.75
CA ASN A 221 -2.51 -12.97 10.25
C ASN A 221 -1.56 -11.77 10.33
N ILE A 222 -2.11 -10.55 10.33
CA ILE A 222 -1.41 -9.28 10.43
C ILE A 222 -1.97 -8.52 11.63
N PRO A 223 -1.55 -8.88 12.86
CA PRO A 223 -2.06 -8.24 14.07
C PRO A 223 -1.86 -6.72 14.03
N GLY A 224 -2.95 -5.98 14.19
CA GLY A 224 -2.96 -4.51 14.14
C GLY A 224 -3.49 -3.93 12.83
N SER A 225 -3.64 -4.72 11.76
CA SER A 225 -4.31 -4.26 10.55
C SER A 225 -5.82 -4.10 10.78
N ILE A 226 -6.45 -3.26 9.96
CA ILE A 226 -7.89 -3.03 10.02
C ILE A 226 -8.70 -4.28 9.67
N ARG A 227 -9.97 -4.25 10.08
CA ARG A 227 -11.00 -5.20 9.69
C ARG A 227 -12.21 -4.44 9.17
N THR A 228 -12.44 -4.48 7.86
CA THR A 228 -13.63 -3.86 7.26
C THR A 228 -14.87 -4.67 7.64
N ARG A 229 -15.93 -3.99 8.07
CA ARG A 229 -17.24 -4.61 8.39
C ARG A 229 -18.36 -3.59 8.41
N ASP A 230 -18.13 -2.49 9.13
CA ASP A 230 -19.06 -1.38 9.26
C ASP A 230 -18.48 -0.10 8.59
N ALA A 231 -17.33 -0.23 7.95
CA ALA A 231 -16.59 0.79 7.20
C ALA A 231 -15.59 0.09 6.26
N THR A 232 -15.18 0.80 5.22
CA THR A 232 -14.16 0.40 4.24
C THR A 232 -12.77 0.75 4.73
N GLY A 233 -11.75 0.22 4.05
CA GLY A 233 -10.35 0.54 4.26
C GLY A 233 -9.84 1.49 3.19
N GLN A 234 -9.12 2.53 3.61
CA GLN A 234 -8.48 3.53 2.74
C GLN A 234 -7.03 3.75 3.17
N ALA A 235 -6.20 4.30 2.27
CA ALA A 235 -4.81 4.59 2.57
C ALA A 235 -4.31 5.87 1.90
N CYS A 236 -3.36 6.49 2.57
CA CYS A 236 -2.64 7.67 2.13
C CYS A 236 -1.80 7.36 0.89
N LEU A 237 -1.53 8.35 0.03
CA LEU A 237 -0.88 8.13 -1.27
C LEU A 237 0.47 7.39 -1.16
N ASP A 238 1.25 7.71 -0.12
CA ASP A 238 2.55 7.07 0.15
C ASP A 238 2.46 5.58 0.48
N ASP A 239 1.30 5.14 0.97
CA ASP A 239 1.03 3.75 1.33
C ASP A 239 0.35 2.95 0.20
N ILE A 240 -0.12 3.62 -0.86
CA ILE A 240 -0.72 2.97 -2.02
C ILE A 240 0.34 2.18 -2.81
N GLY A 241 0.01 0.92 -3.15
CA GLY A 241 0.90 0.03 -3.88
C GLY A 241 2.07 -0.51 -3.06
N THR A 242 2.04 -0.38 -1.73
CA THR A 242 3.11 -0.91 -0.84
C THR A 242 2.86 -2.35 -0.36
N ASP A 243 1.65 -2.89 -0.55
CA ASP A 243 1.22 -4.19 -0.01
C ASP A 243 1.40 -4.28 1.52
N ASN A 244 1.02 -3.21 2.23
CA ASN A 244 1.14 -3.08 3.69
C ASN A 244 -0.21 -2.74 4.34
N ALA A 245 -0.99 -3.76 4.72
CA ALA A 245 -2.29 -3.57 5.37
C ALA A 245 -2.26 -2.87 6.75
N LEU A 246 -1.08 -2.68 7.37
CA LEU A 246 -0.97 -1.93 8.63
C LEU A 246 -1.10 -0.42 8.43
N ALA A 247 -0.87 0.07 7.20
CA ALA A 247 -0.98 1.48 6.87
C ALA A 247 -2.42 1.90 6.48
N TRP A 248 -3.30 0.93 6.24
CA TRP A 248 -4.68 1.20 5.87
C TRP A 248 -5.50 1.59 7.10
N LEU A 249 -6.35 2.60 6.94
CA LEU A 249 -7.21 3.17 7.96
C LEU A 249 -8.67 2.83 7.65
N LEU A 250 -9.51 2.71 8.68
CA LEU A 250 -10.94 2.59 8.47
C LEU A 250 -11.53 3.97 8.14
N SER A 251 -12.44 4.00 7.18
CA SER A 251 -13.23 5.19 6.88
C SER A 251 -14.10 5.60 8.05
N GLU A 252 -14.15 6.90 8.33
CA GLU A 252 -14.89 7.48 9.45
C GLU A 252 -15.53 8.81 9.07
N THR A 253 -16.61 9.19 9.78
CA THR A 253 -17.24 10.50 9.52
C THR A 253 -16.27 11.65 9.78
N GLY A 254 -16.00 12.45 8.75
CA GLY A 254 -15.12 13.62 8.85
C GLY A 254 -13.64 13.26 8.88
N ASP A 255 -13.27 12.08 8.40
CA ASP A 255 -11.90 11.80 8.00
C ASP A 255 -11.44 12.71 6.84
N ALA A 256 -10.15 12.66 6.55
CA ALA A 256 -9.55 13.53 5.56
C ALA A 256 -9.87 13.13 4.11
N PHE A 257 -10.37 11.91 3.89
CA PHE A 257 -10.82 11.42 2.59
C PHE A 257 -12.23 11.89 2.23
N GLY A 258 -12.97 12.45 3.19
CA GLY A 258 -14.35 12.91 2.98
C GLY A 258 -15.37 11.77 2.99
N SER A 259 -15.13 10.72 3.78
CA SER A 259 -16.01 9.55 3.88
C SER A 259 -17.45 9.92 4.22
N PHE A 260 -18.37 9.22 3.57
CA PHE A 260 -19.81 9.36 3.76
C PHE A 260 -20.46 7.99 3.98
N ALA A 261 -21.69 8.01 4.51
CA ALA A 261 -22.40 6.78 4.83
C ALA A 261 -23.22 6.27 3.63
N ALA A 262 -23.13 4.97 3.36
CA ALA A 262 -24.10 4.26 2.55
C ALA A 262 -25.50 4.29 3.20
N SER A 263 -26.54 3.99 2.42
CA SER A 263 -27.92 3.87 2.90
C SER A 263 -28.13 2.77 3.95
N THR A 264 -27.19 1.83 4.01
CA THR A 264 -27.09 0.72 4.96
C THR A 264 -26.25 1.05 6.21
N GLY A 265 -25.50 2.16 6.19
CA GLY A 265 -24.84 2.76 7.36
C GLY A 265 -23.32 2.60 7.42
N GLU A 266 -22.71 1.89 6.48
CA GLU A 266 -21.25 1.74 6.36
C GLU A 266 -20.62 3.02 5.82
N PHE A 267 -19.38 3.31 6.24
CA PHE A 267 -18.62 4.47 5.79
C PHE A 267 -17.58 4.12 4.73
N GLY A 268 -17.38 5.02 3.76
CA GLY A 268 -16.40 4.92 2.68
C GLY A 268 -16.47 6.10 1.70
N THR A 269 -15.69 6.04 0.61
CA THR A 269 -15.66 7.03 -0.48
C THR A 269 -15.75 6.41 -1.89
N PRO A 270 -16.60 5.40 -2.15
CA PRO A 270 -16.54 4.68 -3.41
C PRO A 270 -16.83 5.59 -4.61
N GLY A 271 -16.03 5.45 -5.65
CA GLY A 271 -16.07 6.26 -6.87
C GLY A 271 -15.19 7.51 -6.83
N SER A 272 -14.39 7.70 -5.79
CA SER A 272 -13.43 8.80 -5.70
C SER A 272 -12.30 8.49 -4.73
N TYR A 273 -11.08 8.83 -5.14
CA TYR A 273 -9.91 8.86 -4.28
C TYR A 273 -9.27 10.25 -4.29
N ASP A 274 -9.15 10.86 -3.11
CA ASP A 274 -8.40 12.09 -2.94
C ASP A 274 -6.96 11.75 -2.53
N ALA A 275 -6.04 11.86 -3.50
CA ALA A 275 -4.62 11.59 -3.29
C ALA A 275 -3.95 12.58 -2.32
N SER A 276 -4.59 13.71 -2.01
CA SER A 276 -4.10 14.71 -1.05
C SER A 276 -4.70 14.57 0.34
N ALA A 277 -5.65 13.65 0.54
CA ALA A 277 -6.36 13.46 1.80
C ALA A 277 -5.43 13.19 3.00
N CYS A 278 -4.28 12.58 2.74
CA CYS A 278 -3.27 12.33 3.76
C CYS A 278 -1.93 13.00 3.45
N ASP A 279 -1.91 14.09 2.67
CA ASP A 279 -0.69 14.88 2.68
C ASP A 279 -0.49 15.34 4.13
N ASP A 280 0.45 14.69 4.83
CA ASP A 280 0.89 15.03 6.18
C ASP A 280 1.58 16.40 6.20
N CYS A 281 1.60 17.06 5.04
CA CYS A 281 2.07 18.41 4.86
C CYS A 281 1.22 19.21 3.85
N PRO A 282 -0.04 19.58 4.16
CA PRO A 282 -0.84 20.45 3.28
C PRO A 282 -0.22 21.85 3.09
N ALA A 283 0.80 22.16 3.90
CA ALA A 283 1.58 23.36 3.78
C ALA A 283 2.79 23.24 2.85
N ASP A 284 3.17 22.03 2.40
CA ASP A 284 4.19 21.81 1.37
C ASP A 284 3.54 21.94 0.00
N MET A 285 3.47 23.17 -0.47
CA MET A 285 2.71 23.53 -1.66
C MET A 285 3.48 23.25 -2.95
N ASN A 286 4.78 22.96 -2.84
CA ASN A 286 5.64 22.69 -3.98
C ASN A 286 6.01 21.19 -4.11
N GLY A 287 5.71 20.39 -3.08
CA GLY A 287 5.90 18.94 -3.02
C GLY A 287 7.35 18.50 -2.84
N ASP A 288 8.21 19.34 -2.23
CA ASP A 288 9.64 19.06 -2.04
C ASP A 288 10.00 18.45 -0.68
N GLY A 289 9.01 18.28 0.19
CA GLY A 289 9.11 17.73 1.53
C GLY A 289 9.68 18.69 2.58
N ILE A 290 9.87 19.97 2.25
CA ILE A 290 10.47 20.97 3.14
C ILE A 290 9.59 22.21 3.23
N LEU A 291 9.01 22.44 4.41
CA LEU A 291 8.27 23.68 4.69
C LEU A 291 9.20 24.90 4.76
N ASP A 292 9.14 25.75 3.73
CA ASP A 292 9.89 26.98 3.67
C ASP A 292 9.11 28.16 3.05
N LEU A 293 9.82 29.24 2.71
CA LEU A 293 9.18 30.45 2.16
C LEU A 293 8.67 30.25 0.74
N THR A 294 9.11 29.21 0.04
CA THR A 294 8.63 28.88 -1.30
C THR A 294 7.20 28.35 -1.24
N ASP A 295 6.83 27.55 -0.23
CA ASP A 295 5.46 27.08 -0.08
C ASP A 295 4.48 28.20 0.23
N VAL A 296 4.90 29.11 1.12
CA VAL A 296 4.14 30.33 1.43
C VAL A 296 3.90 31.14 0.14
N GLN A 297 4.91 31.22 -0.72
CA GLN A 297 4.79 31.93 -1.98
C GLN A 297 3.86 31.22 -2.97
N VAL A 298 3.85 29.89 -3.02
CA VAL A 298 2.91 29.11 -3.84
C VAL A 298 1.49 29.28 -3.32
N PHE A 299 1.25 29.12 -2.02
CA PHE A 299 -0.07 29.33 -1.40
C PHE A 299 -0.64 30.72 -1.67
N ILE A 300 0.14 31.78 -1.45
CA ILE A 300 -0.31 33.16 -1.72
C ILE A 300 -0.64 33.35 -3.21
N THR A 301 0.14 32.73 -4.10
CA THR A 301 -0.09 32.82 -5.55
C THR A 301 -1.40 32.14 -5.94
N ALA A 302 -1.63 30.92 -5.47
CA ALA A 302 -2.86 30.16 -5.71
C ALA A 302 -4.09 30.88 -5.11
N PHE A 303 -4.01 31.29 -3.84
CA PHE A 303 -5.11 31.96 -3.14
C PHE A 303 -5.51 33.29 -3.80
N THR A 304 -4.54 34.09 -4.24
CA THR A 304 -4.83 35.36 -4.92
C THR A 304 -5.29 35.21 -6.37
N ALA A 305 -4.96 34.08 -7.02
CA ALA A 305 -5.43 33.73 -8.35
C ALA A 305 -6.85 33.13 -8.35
N GLY A 306 -7.38 32.75 -7.18
CA GLY A 306 -8.64 32.02 -7.08
C GLY A 306 -8.51 30.55 -7.46
N ASP A 307 -7.30 29.97 -7.32
CA ASP A 307 -7.00 28.59 -7.65
C ASP A 307 -7.38 27.67 -6.48
N LEU A 308 -8.11 26.59 -6.76
CA LEU A 308 -8.53 25.61 -5.75
C LEU A 308 -7.35 24.81 -5.19
N ALA A 309 -6.15 24.93 -5.76
CA ALA A 309 -4.92 24.46 -5.10
C ALA A 309 -4.69 25.11 -3.72
N ALA A 310 -5.33 26.25 -3.40
CA ALA A 310 -5.29 26.87 -2.08
C ALA A 310 -6.46 26.50 -1.15
N ASP A 311 -7.36 25.59 -1.56
CA ASP A 311 -8.52 25.12 -0.80
C ASP A 311 -8.13 23.95 0.11
N LEU A 312 -7.42 24.26 1.21
CA LEU A 312 -6.80 23.23 2.06
C LEU A 312 -7.78 22.46 2.94
N ASN A 313 -9.08 22.79 2.91
CA ASN A 313 -10.11 22.00 3.58
C ASN A 313 -11.13 21.37 2.60
N GLY A 314 -10.88 21.50 1.29
CA GLY A 314 -11.63 20.84 0.23
C GLY A 314 -13.10 21.25 0.11
N ASN A 315 -13.48 22.44 0.58
CA ASN A 315 -14.89 22.85 0.64
C ASN A 315 -15.40 23.57 -0.63
N GLY A 316 -14.51 23.80 -1.61
CA GLY A 316 -14.77 24.49 -2.87
C GLY A 316 -14.76 26.01 -2.78
N ILE A 317 -14.37 26.60 -1.64
CA ILE A 317 -14.45 28.04 -1.35
C ILE A 317 -13.15 28.51 -0.68
N LEU A 318 -12.41 29.36 -1.39
CA LEU A 318 -11.24 30.03 -0.81
C LEU A 318 -11.63 31.14 0.17
N ASP A 319 -11.42 30.91 1.46
CA ASP A 319 -11.67 31.87 2.51
C ASP A 319 -10.61 31.86 3.64
N LEU A 320 -10.94 32.46 4.79
CA LEU A 320 -10.01 32.54 5.91
C LEU A 320 -9.74 31.19 6.59
N THR A 321 -10.59 30.20 6.38
CA THR A 321 -10.42 28.86 6.91
C THR A 321 -9.30 28.10 6.20
N ASP A 322 -9.05 28.36 4.92
CA ASP A 322 -7.90 27.79 4.19
C ASP A 322 -6.59 28.43 4.62
N VAL A 323 -6.60 29.75 4.84
CA VAL A 323 -5.42 30.45 5.39
C VAL A 323 -5.10 29.94 6.79
N GLN A 324 -6.12 29.66 7.60
CA GLN A 324 -5.93 29.05 8.92
C GLN A 324 -5.41 27.62 8.79
N GLY A 325 -5.94 26.82 7.85
CA GLY A 325 -5.46 25.48 7.51
C GLY A 325 -3.97 25.50 7.18
N PHE A 326 -3.56 26.37 6.26
CA PHE A 326 -2.17 26.54 5.83
C PHE A 326 -1.25 26.90 7.00
N VAL A 327 -1.65 27.86 7.84
CA VAL A 327 -0.81 28.27 8.99
C VAL A 327 -0.70 27.16 10.03
N ILE A 328 -1.76 26.38 10.25
CA ILE A 328 -1.76 25.27 11.20
C ILE A 328 -0.84 24.15 10.70
N SER A 329 -0.96 23.74 9.44
CA SER A 329 -0.09 22.73 8.84
C SER A 329 1.37 23.20 8.76
N PHE A 330 1.61 24.46 8.41
CA PHE A 330 2.96 25.04 8.34
C PHE A 330 3.69 25.03 9.69
N ILE A 331 2.95 25.25 10.79
CA ILE A 331 3.50 25.21 12.15
C ILE A 331 3.66 23.77 12.66
N ALA A 332 2.75 22.88 12.27
CA ALA A 332 2.81 21.47 12.65
C ALA A 332 4.04 20.77 12.06
N GLY A 333 4.48 21.17 10.86
CA GLY A 333 5.53 20.49 10.11
C GLY A 333 4.97 19.34 9.28
N CYS A 334 5.74 18.86 8.31
CA CYS A 334 5.48 17.59 7.66
C CYS A 334 5.86 16.47 8.65
N VAL A 335 5.01 15.45 8.83
CA VAL A 335 5.32 14.28 9.66
C VAL A 335 5.93 13.17 8.82
#